data_AF-A0A5B8U1P0-F1
#
_entry.id   AF-A0A5B8U1P0-F1
#
_cell.length_a   1.000
_cell.length_b   1.000
_cell.length_c   1.000
_cell.angle_alpha   90.00
_cell.angle_beta   90.00
_cell.angle_gamma   90.00
#
_symmetry.space_group_name_H-M   'P 1'
#
loop_
_entity.id
_entity.type
_entity.pdbx_description
1 polymer ?
#
loop_
_entity_poly.entity_id
_entity_poly.type
_entity_poly.pdbx_seq_one_letter_code
_entity_poly.pdbx_strand_id
1 'polypeptide(L)'
;MRAVDHPLQGFPHPSRYTEIGGVRLAYLDLEPEGAGDAGPPVWFMHGEPTWSYLWREVIGPVRAAGHRCIAPDLAGFGRSDKPEDLEWYTYDRHTELMGALLEQLDLHDLTMVVHDWGGPIGLRLAVQHPDRIARLVILDTGLFTGEQRMTDNWLRFRDFVRRTEDLPISFLVDGATLRALGDEEKAAYDAPFETPASKAGARAFPLILPTDPSMPGAEAGRRVLDAMRADTRPKLVLWADQDPVLPLEGGRAFAKALGAPEPEVIAGAAHFLQEDAGAAIGQRIAAWLGDARPGGAGA
;
A
#
# COMPACT_ATOMS: atom_id res chain seq x y z
N MET A 1 -5.30 16.76 -20.73
CA MET A 1 -4.30 16.68 -19.64
C MET A 1 -5.12 16.52 -18.38
N ARG A 2 -4.97 15.40 -17.65
CA ARG A 2 -5.78 15.11 -16.46
C ARG A 2 -5.32 16.03 -15.31
N ALA A 3 -6.20 16.40 -14.38
CA ALA A 3 -5.83 17.30 -13.28
C ALA A 3 -4.62 16.76 -12.45
N VAL A 4 -4.50 15.44 -12.37
CA VAL A 4 -3.39 14.73 -11.71
C VAL A 4 -2.01 14.91 -12.35
N ASP A 5 -1.94 15.34 -13.62
CA ASP A 5 -0.69 15.39 -14.38
C ASP A 5 0.19 16.60 -14.00
N HIS A 6 -0.33 17.53 -13.18
CA HIS A 6 0.42 18.64 -12.64
C HIS A 6 1.25 18.24 -11.40
N PRO A 7 2.43 18.87 -11.18
CA PRO A 7 3.18 18.68 -9.94
C PRO A 7 2.32 19.09 -8.74
N LEU A 8 2.17 18.19 -7.77
CA LEU A 8 1.47 18.44 -6.52
C LEU A 8 2.47 18.87 -5.45
N GLN A 9 2.03 19.66 -4.47
CA GLN A 9 2.87 20.08 -3.36
C GLN A 9 3.44 18.86 -2.61
N GLY A 10 4.74 18.89 -2.31
CA GLY A 10 5.44 17.77 -1.68
C GLY A 10 5.58 16.53 -2.57
N PHE A 11 5.13 16.57 -3.83
CA PHE A 11 5.16 15.45 -4.75
C PHE A 11 5.59 15.87 -6.17
N PRO A 12 6.85 16.36 -6.32
CA PRO A 12 7.35 16.90 -7.60
C PRO A 12 7.73 15.79 -8.61
N HIS A 13 7.48 14.53 -8.29
CA HIS A 13 8.01 13.40 -9.04
C HIS A 13 7.18 13.11 -10.30
N PRO A 14 7.81 13.04 -11.49
CA PRO A 14 7.12 12.63 -12.70
C PRO A 14 6.79 11.13 -12.61
N SER A 15 5.56 10.78 -12.97
CA SER A 15 5.18 9.37 -13.10
C SER A 15 5.69 8.80 -14.41
N ARG A 16 6.14 7.55 -14.37
CA ARG A 16 6.31 6.70 -15.54
C ARG A 16 5.01 5.95 -15.81
N TYR A 17 4.83 5.48 -17.04
CA TYR A 17 3.63 4.78 -17.46
C TYR A 17 3.99 3.52 -18.24
N THR A 18 3.15 2.50 -18.12
CA THR A 18 3.21 1.33 -18.99
C THR A 18 1.83 0.72 -19.19
N GLU A 19 1.63 -0.02 -20.28
CA GLU A 19 0.38 -0.72 -20.58
C GLU A 19 0.50 -2.20 -20.22
N ILE A 20 -0.35 -2.67 -19.31
CA ILE A 20 -0.39 -4.06 -18.87
C ILE A 20 -1.86 -4.46 -18.78
N GLY A 21 -2.22 -5.61 -19.37
CA GLY A 21 -3.61 -6.12 -19.30
C GLY A 21 -4.67 -5.16 -19.87
N GLY A 22 -4.29 -4.31 -20.83
CA GLY A 22 -5.20 -3.34 -21.46
C GLY A 22 -5.48 -2.09 -20.61
N VAL A 23 -4.75 -1.88 -19.51
CA VAL A 23 -4.81 -0.65 -18.71
C VAL A 23 -3.45 0.01 -18.65
N ARG A 24 -3.43 1.35 -18.71
CA ARG A 24 -2.20 2.11 -18.47
C ARG A 24 -2.00 2.29 -16.98
N LEU A 25 -0.92 1.70 -16.46
CA LEU A 25 -0.49 1.83 -15.08
C LEU A 25 0.53 2.97 -14.96
N ALA A 26 0.32 3.83 -13.99
CA ALA A 26 1.29 4.83 -13.58
C ALA A 26 2.11 4.30 -12.40
N TYR A 27 3.38 4.70 -12.33
CA TYR A 27 4.23 4.41 -11.19
C TYR A 27 5.31 5.48 -11.03
N LEU A 28 5.71 5.73 -9.79
CA LEU A 28 6.96 6.42 -9.51
C LEU A 28 8.12 5.45 -9.63
N ASP A 29 9.23 5.95 -10.15
CA ASP A 29 10.48 5.22 -10.27
C ASP A 29 11.62 6.20 -10.00
N LEU A 30 12.02 6.22 -8.73
CA LEU A 30 12.86 7.27 -8.17
C LEU A 30 14.20 6.69 -7.78
N GLU A 31 15.25 7.20 -8.42
CA GLU A 31 16.62 6.80 -8.13
C GLU A 31 17.01 7.14 -6.68
N PRO A 32 17.94 6.36 -6.08
CA PRO A 32 18.58 6.71 -4.81
C PRO A 32 19.09 8.15 -4.77
N GLU A 33 19.19 8.71 -3.57
CA GLU A 33 19.96 9.93 -3.34
C GLU A 33 21.35 9.58 -2.79
N GLY A 34 22.36 10.37 -3.17
CA GLY A 34 23.75 10.19 -2.75
C GLY A 34 24.62 9.42 -3.76
N ALA A 35 25.93 9.38 -3.48
CA ALA A 35 26.96 8.83 -4.38
C ALA A 35 27.46 7.43 -3.97
N GLY A 36 26.81 6.78 -3.00
CA GLY A 36 27.14 5.42 -2.56
C GLY A 36 26.54 4.34 -3.46
N ASP A 37 26.93 3.10 -3.24
CA ASP A 37 26.34 1.95 -3.94
C ASP A 37 24.83 1.89 -3.65
N ALA A 38 24.05 1.77 -4.71
CA ALA A 38 22.60 1.65 -4.62
C ALA A 38 22.25 0.36 -3.86
N GLY A 39 21.46 0.49 -2.79
CA GLY A 39 20.84 -0.64 -2.14
C GLY A 39 19.73 -1.27 -3.00
N PRO A 40 19.24 -2.47 -2.64
CA PRO A 40 18.12 -3.11 -3.34
C PRO A 40 16.89 -2.20 -3.40
N PRO A 41 16.06 -2.30 -4.46
CA PRO A 41 14.90 -1.45 -4.63
C PRO A 41 13.84 -1.69 -3.55
N VAL A 42 13.06 -0.65 -3.26
CA VAL A 42 11.95 -0.68 -2.31
C VAL A 42 10.66 -0.36 -3.07
N TRP A 43 9.68 -1.25 -2.97
CA TRP A 43 8.38 -1.12 -3.60
C TRP A 43 7.33 -0.72 -2.58
N PHE A 44 6.63 0.39 -2.80
CA PHE A 44 5.59 0.92 -1.92
C PHE A 44 4.21 0.68 -2.50
N MET A 45 3.44 -0.24 -1.91
CA MET A 45 2.09 -0.58 -2.34
C MET A 45 1.05 0.12 -1.46
N HIS A 46 0.32 1.07 -2.06
CA HIS A 46 -0.77 1.78 -1.38
C HIS A 46 -2.06 0.93 -1.31
N GLY A 47 -3.05 1.43 -0.57
CA GLY A 47 -4.39 0.86 -0.48
C GLY A 47 -5.50 1.82 -0.90
N GLU A 48 -6.70 1.62 -0.37
CA GLU A 48 -7.89 2.39 -0.69
C GLU A 48 -8.12 3.57 0.27
N PRO A 49 -8.63 4.72 -0.18
CA PRO A 49 -8.78 5.18 -1.56
C PRO A 49 -7.57 6.02 -2.05
N THR A 50 -6.38 5.64 -1.60
CA THR A 50 -5.15 6.43 -1.81
C THR A 50 -4.45 6.07 -3.11
N TRP A 51 -3.24 6.58 -3.29
CA TRP A 51 -2.35 6.34 -4.42
C TRP A 51 -0.91 6.61 -4.01
N SER A 52 0.07 6.56 -4.93
CA SER A 52 1.49 6.77 -4.62
C SER A 52 1.81 8.05 -3.83
N TYR A 53 0.92 9.06 -3.88
CA TYR A 53 0.97 10.27 -3.05
C TYR A 53 1.02 10.00 -1.53
N LEU A 54 0.41 8.91 -1.06
CA LEU A 54 0.43 8.51 0.36
C LEU A 54 1.86 8.30 0.88
N TRP A 55 2.77 7.91 -0.01
CA TRP A 55 4.15 7.58 0.34
C TRP A 55 5.11 8.79 0.24
N ARG A 56 4.62 10.00 -0.07
CA ARG A 56 5.47 11.17 -0.37
C ARG A 56 6.45 11.53 0.75
N GLU A 57 6.02 11.43 2.00
CA GLU A 57 6.85 11.72 3.18
C GLU A 57 7.69 10.51 3.62
N VAL A 58 7.32 9.30 3.20
CA VAL A 58 8.01 8.04 3.54
C VAL A 58 9.19 7.78 2.61
N ILE A 59 9.03 8.09 1.32
CA ILE A 59 10.01 7.80 0.26
C ILE A 59 11.30 8.61 0.44
N GLY A 60 11.21 9.87 0.86
CA GLY A 60 12.38 10.76 1.00
C GLY A 60 13.50 10.16 1.86
N PRO A 61 13.23 9.79 3.12
CA PRO A 61 14.22 9.13 3.98
C PRO A 61 14.79 7.82 3.40
N VAL A 62 13.98 7.03 2.70
CA VAL A 62 14.43 5.75 2.11
C VAL A 62 15.35 5.99 0.91
N ARG A 63 15.05 6.99 0.08
CA ARG A 63 15.93 7.42 -1.02
C ARG A 63 17.24 7.98 -0.49
N ALA A 64 17.20 8.79 0.56
CA ALA A 64 18.38 9.33 1.24
C ALA A 64 19.29 8.24 1.83
N ALA A 65 18.73 7.07 2.18
CA ALA A 65 19.49 5.88 2.58
C ALA A 65 20.07 5.07 1.40
N GLY A 66 19.96 5.57 0.18
CA GLY A 66 20.57 4.98 -1.01
C GLY A 66 19.73 3.90 -1.69
N HIS A 67 18.40 3.92 -1.53
CA HIS A 67 17.51 2.92 -2.14
C HIS A 67 16.66 3.51 -3.28
N ARG A 68 16.56 2.78 -4.40
CA ARG A 68 15.62 3.08 -5.48
C ARG A 68 14.20 2.82 -4.98
N CYS A 69 13.28 3.75 -5.21
CA CYS A 69 11.91 3.66 -4.72
C CYS A 69 10.93 3.55 -5.89
N ILE A 70 10.15 2.48 -5.90
CA ILE A 70 9.08 2.23 -6.86
C ILE A 70 7.74 2.36 -6.12
N ALA A 71 6.82 3.17 -6.64
CA ALA A 71 5.49 3.32 -6.05
C ALA A 71 4.43 3.33 -7.17
N PRO A 72 3.87 2.17 -7.52
CA PRO A 72 2.79 2.11 -8.52
C PRO A 72 1.48 2.69 -7.98
N ASP A 73 0.67 3.23 -8.87
CA ASP A 73 -0.73 3.48 -8.62
C ASP A 73 -1.53 2.25 -9.09
N LEU A 74 -2.33 1.65 -8.20
CA LEU A 74 -3.25 0.58 -8.55
C LEU A 74 -4.23 1.07 -9.62
N ALA A 75 -4.62 0.19 -10.56
CA ALA A 75 -5.68 0.52 -11.53
C ALA A 75 -6.95 0.98 -10.81
N GLY A 76 -7.61 2.03 -11.30
CA GLY A 76 -8.70 2.71 -10.58
C GLY A 76 -8.27 3.83 -9.64
N PHE A 77 -6.97 3.99 -9.37
CA PHE A 77 -6.44 4.97 -8.43
C PHE A 77 -5.35 5.84 -9.08
N GLY A 78 -5.00 6.93 -8.40
CA GLY A 78 -3.87 7.79 -8.78
C GLY A 78 -3.87 8.23 -10.25
N ARG A 79 -2.73 8.11 -10.92
CA ARG A 79 -2.59 8.43 -12.35
C ARG A 79 -2.84 7.24 -13.27
N SER A 80 -3.04 6.05 -12.73
CA SER A 80 -3.44 4.87 -13.50
C SER A 80 -4.82 5.05 -14.11
N ASP A 81 -5.09 4.28 -15.18
CA ASP A 81 -6.41 4.23 -15.80
C ASP A 81 -7.46 3.69 -14.85
N LYS A 82 -8.70 4.15 -15.05
CA LYS A 82 -9.83 3.93 -14.14
C LYS A 82 -11.00 3.31 -14.89
N PRO A 83 -11.04 1.97 -15.00
CA PRO A 83 -12.21 1.26 -15.51
C PRO A 83 -13.46 1.65 -14.72
N GLU A 84 -14.54 2.04 -15.39
CA GLU A 84 -15.74 2.56 -14.70
C GLU A 84 -16.68 1.44 -14.23
N ASP A 85 -16.47 0.20 -14.72
CA ASP A 85 -17.25 -0.97 -14.34
C ASP A 85 -16.77 -1.54 -13.00
N LEU A 86 -17.67 -1.64 -12.02
CA LEU A 86 -17.38 -2.22 -10.71
C LEU A 86 -16.94 -3.69 -10.79
N GLU A 87 -17.49 -4.47 -11.72
CA GLU A 87 -17.13 -5.90 -11.88
C GLU A 87 -15.72 -6.09 -12.46
N TRP A 88 -15.13 -5.02 -13.02
CA TRP A 88 -13.74 -5.00 -13.42
C TRP A 88 -12.79 -5.06 -12.22
N TYR A 89 -13.21 -4.75 -11.01
CA TYR A 89 -12.33 -4.76 -9.85
C TYR A 89 -12.37 -6.12 -9.15
N THR A 90 -11.26 -6.85 -9.18
CA THR A 90 -11.11 -8.11 -8.46
C THR A 90 -9.73 -8.23 -7.84
N TYR A 91 -9.65 -8.90 -6.70
CA TYR A 91 -8.37 -9.14 -6.01
C TYR A 91 -7.34 -9.84 -6.92
N ASP A 92 -7.78 -10.83 -7.72
CA ASP A 92 -6.93 -11.54 -8.66
C ASP A 92 -6.35 -10.59 -9.72
N ARG A 93 -7.20 -9.77 -10.36
CA ARG A 93 -6.78 -8.84 -11.41
C ARG A 93 -5.76 -7.82 -10.90
N HIS A 94 -5.98 -7.24 -9.71
CA HIS A 94 -5.00 -6.32 -9.12
C HIS A 94 -3.66 -7.00 -8.83
N THR A 95 -3.70 -8.25 -8.34
CA THR A 95 -2.47 -9.02 -8.12
C THR A 95 -1.75 -9.28 -9.44
N GLU A 96 -2.45 -9.73 -10.47
CA GLU A 96 -1.89 -10.05 -11.79
C GLU A 96 -1.25 -8.82 -12.46
N LEU A 97 -1.92 -7.67 -12.41
CA LEU A 97 -1.38 -6.42 -12.97
C LEU A 97 -0.10 -5.98 -12.26
N MET A 98 -0.06 -6.07 -10.93
CA MET A 98 1.13 -5.69 -10.16
C MET A 98 2.27 -6.70 -10.31
N GLY A 99 1.96 -8.00 -10.43
CA GLY A 99 2.95 -9.04 -10.72
C GLY A 99 3.58 -8.87 -12.10
N ALA A 100 2.77 -8.60 -13.12
CA ALA A 100 3.27 -8.29 -14.46
C ALA A 100 4.13 -7.01 -14.49
N LEU A 101 3.76 -5.97 -13.71
CA LEU A 101 4.59 -4.77 -13.59
C LEU A 101 5.93 -5.08 -12.90
N LEU A 102 5.91 -5.89 -11.84
CA LEU A 102 7.11 -6.34 -11.14
C LEU A 102 8.07 -7.07 -12.08
N GLU A 103 7.55 -8.01 -12.88
CA GLU A 103 8.32 -8.76 -13.87
C GLU A 103 8.87 -7.87 -14.99
N GLN A 104 8.05 -6.95 -15.50
CA GLN A 104 8.45 -6.06 -16.59
C GLN A 104 9.53 -5.06 -16.19
N LEU A 105 9.52 -4.58 -14.94
CA LEU A 105 10.58 -3.74 -14.39
C LEU A 105 11.85 -4.52 -14.03
N ASP A 106 11.79 -5.85 -14.15
CA ASP A 106 12.83 -6.81 -13.81
C ASP A 106 13.49 -6.54 -12.45
N LEU A 107 12.66 -6.30 -11.43
CA LEU A 107 13.14 -6.03 -10.08
C LEU A 107 13.44 -7.33 -9.34
N HIS A 108 14.51 -7.30 -8.56
CA HIS A 108 15.03 -8.40 -7.74
C HIS A 108 15.51 -7.87 -6.39
N ASP A 109 15.69 -8.78 -5.43
CA ASP A 109 16.11 -8.50 -4.05
C ASP A 109 15.26 -7.44 -3.33
N LEU A 110 14.03 -7.24 -3.79
CA LEU A 110 13.25 -6.07 -3.44
C LEU A 110 12.70 -6.15 -2.01
N THR A 111 12.51 -4.98 -1.41
CA THR A 111 11.73 -4.84 -0.17
C THR A 111 10.33 -4.39 -0.51
N MET A 112 9.33 -5.20 -0.19
CA MET A 112 7.91 -4.89 -0.41
C MET A 112 7.35 -4.20 0.84
N VAL A 113 6.96 -2.93 0.71
CA VAL A 113 6.32 -2.10 1.73
C VAL A 113 4.83 -2.03 1.43
N VAL A 114 4.00 -2.44 2.38
CA VAL A 114 2.56 -2.60 2.17
C VAL A 114 1.72 -1.94 3.24
N HIS A 115 0.55 -1.43 2.85
CA HIS A 115 -0.47 -0.84 3.72
C HIS A 115 -1.87 -1.10 3.16
N ASP A 116 -2.87 -1.28 4.03
CA ASP A 116 -4.28 -1.50 3.65
C ASP A 116 -4.41 -2.54 2.51
N TRP A 117 -5.08 -2.28 1.39
CA TRP A 117 -5.21 -3.19 0.24
C TRP A 117 -3.88 -3.52 -0.45
N GLY A 118 -2.86 -2.70 -0.23
CA GLY A 118 -1.51 -3.01 -0.66
C GLY A 118 -0.94 -4.24 0.05
N GLY A 119 -1.41 -4.60 1.25
CA GLY A 119 -0.99 -5.81 1.96
C GLY A 119 -1.45 -7.11 1.32
N PRO A 120 -2.74 -7.38 1.12
CA PRO A 120 -3.16 -8.61 0.46
C PRO A 120 -2.56 -8.75 -0.93
N ILE A 121 -2.52 -7.67 -1.72
CA ILE A 121 -1.90 -7.68 -3.06
C ILE A 121 -0.38 -7.94 -2.94
N GLY A 122 0.34 -7.14 -2.16
CA GLY A 122 1.80 -7.21 -2.05
C GLY A 122 2.32 -8.48 -1.38
N LEU A 123 1.63 -8.99 -0.36
CA LEU A 123 1.97 -10.26 0.30
C LEU A 123 1.68 -11.46 -0.61
N ARG A 124 0.64 -11.39 -1.44
CA ARG A 124 0.41 -12.41 -2.47
C ARG A 124 1.52 -12.40 -3.52
N LEU A 125 1.96 -11.23 -3.97
CA LEU A 125 3.13 -11.13 -4.85
C LEU A 125 4.38 -11.71 -4.17
N ALA A 126 4.59 -11.44 -2.89
CA ALA A 126 5.70 -12.00 -2.13
C ALA A 126 5.69 -13.53 -2.14
N VAL A 127 4.51 -14.17 -2.05
CA VAL A 127 4.36 -15.62 -2.13
C VAL A 127 4.56 -16.14 -3.57
N GLN A 128 4.09 -15.41 -4.58
CA GLN A 128 4.15 -15.82 -5.98
C GLN A 128 5.53 -15.60 -6.64
N HIS A 129 6.28 -14.61 -6.16
CA HIS A 129 7.62 -14.23 -6.66
C HIS A 129 8.66 -14.23 -5.54
N PRO A 130 8.90 -15.38 -4.86
CA PRO A 130 9.80 -15.47 -3.72
C PRO A 130 11.27 -15.24 -4.10
N ASP A 131 11.62 -15.40 -5.36
CA ASP A 131 12.94 -15.12 -5.95
C ASP A 131 13.20 -13.63 -6.17
N ARG A 132 12.15 -12.81 -6.30
CA ARG A 132 12.25 -11.36 -6.53
C ARG A 132 12.11 -10.54 -5.25
N ILE A 133 11.30 -11.01 -4.30
CA ILE A 133 10.98 -10.27 -3.07
C ILE A 133 11.77 -10.87 -1.91
N ALA A 134 12.74 -10.12 -1.39
CA ALA A 134 13.64 -10.58 -0.34
C ALA A 134 13.19 -10.18 1.06
N ARG A 135 12.43 -9.09 1.20
CA ARG A 135 12.10 -8.46 2.49
C ARG A 135 10.71 -7.85 2.48
N LEU A 136 10.08 -7.76 3.65
CA LEU A 136 8.72 -7.24 3.81
C LEU A 136 8.69 -6.16 4.90
N VAL A 137 7.99 -5.06 4.62
CA VAL A 137 7.61 -4.05 5.60
C VAL A 137 6.10 -3.95 5.59
N ILE A 138 5.47 -4.20 6.74
CA ILE A 138 4.02 -4.37 6.87
C ILE A 138 3.49 -3.26 7.76
N LEU A 139 2.64 -2.40 7.20
CA LEU A 139 1.91 -1.34 7.88
C LEU A 139 0.43 -1.67 7.85
N ASP A 140 -0.30 -1.36 8.92
CA ASP A 140 -1.77 -1.43 9.09
C ASP A 140 -2.52 -2.10 7.92
N THR A 141 -2.49 -3.44 7.91
CA THR A 141 -3.05 -4.25 6.81
C THR A 141 -3.48 -5.64 7.29
N GLY A 142 -3.90 -6.53 6.39
CA GLY A 142 -4.22 -7.91 6.68
C GLY A 142 -4.28 -8.80 5.43
N LEU A 143 -4.56 -10.08 5.66
CA LEU A 143 -4.95 -11.01 4.60
C LEU A 143 -6.41 -11.36 4.78
N PHE A 144 -7.20 -11.21 3.72
CA PHE A 144 -8.64 -11.43 3.78
C PHE A 144 -8.96 -12.89 3.42
N THR A 145 -9.25 -13.69 4.44
CA THR A 145 -9.58 -15.12 4.32
C THR A 145 -11.08 -15.38 4.26
N GLY A 146 -11.91 -14.36 4.50
CA GLY A 146 -13.34 -14.47 4.70
C GLY A 146 -13.72 -14.93 6.12
N GLU A 147 -12.75 -15.30 6.95
CA GLU A 147 -12.97 -15.77 8.34
C GLU A 147 -12.62 -14.68 9.36
N GLN A 148 -11.89 -13.65 8.95
CA GLN A 148 -11.51 -12.55 9.83
C GLN A 148 -12.73 -11.76 10.30
N ARG A 149 -12.71 -11.33 11.55
CA ARG A 149 -13.75 -10.47 12.11
C ARG A 149 -13.52 -9.03 11.67
N MET A 150 -14.52 -8.43 11.04
CA MET A 150 -14.51 -7.02 10.69
C MET A 150 -14.97 -6.15 11.86
N THR A 151 -14.38 -4.95 12.00
CA THR A 151 -14.78 -3.97 13.02
C THR A 151 -16.11 -3.32 12.65
N ASP A 152 -16.85 -2.82 13.65
CA ASP A 152 -18.08 -2.07 13.41
C ASP A 152 -17.84 -0.82 12.55
N ASN A 153 -16.70 -0.17 12.72
CA ASN A 153 -16.30 0.99 11.92
C ASN A 153 -16.11 0.59 10.46
N TRP A 154 -15.42 -0.51 10.18
CA TRP A 154 -15.27 -1.01 8.81
C TRP A 154 -16.62 -1.40 8.19
N LEU A 155 -17.52 -2.04 8.95
CA LEU A 155 -18.85 -2.40 8.44
C LEU A 155 -19.68 -1.15 8.08
N ARG A 156 -19.64 -0.11 8.92
CA ARG A 156 -20.28 1.19 8.64
C ARG A 156 -19.69 1.85 7.41
N PHE A 157 -18.37 1.82 7.26
CA PHE A 157 -17.67 2.34 6.10
C PHE A 157 -18.10 1.60 4.82
N ARG A 158 -18.10 0.27 4.82
CA ARG A 158 -18.58 -0.53 3.67
C ARG A 158 -20.03 -0.19 3.30
N ASP A 159 -20.91 -0.04 4.28
CA ASP A 159 -22.32 0.30 4.03
C ASP A 159 -22.50 1.74 3.55
N PHE A 160 -21.63 2.68 3.96
CA PHE A 160 -21.56 4.01 3.38
C PHE A 160 -21.13 3.94 1.91
N VAL A 161 -20.04 3.24 1.61
CA VAL A 161 -19.52 3.09 0.23
C VAL A 161 -20.55 2.45 -0.70
N ARG A 162 -21.28 1.43 -0.23
CA ARG A 162 -22.36 0.79 -1.01
C ARG A 162 -23.45 1.79 -1.45
N ARG A 163 -23.75 2.79 -0.62
CA ARG A 163 -24.87 3.74 -0.82
C ARG A 163 -24.43 5.07 -1.45
N THR A 164 -23.14 5.31 -1.59
CA THR A 164 -22.58 6.57 -2.07
C THR A 164 -21.90 6.34 -3.41
N GLU A 165 -22.50 6.87 -4.48
CA GLU A 165 -21.91 6.82 -5.82
C GLU A 165 -20.75 7.82 -5.96
N ASP A 166 -20.93 9.04 -5.46
CA ASP A 166 -19.91 10.08 -5.47
C ASP A 166 -19.16 10.10 -4.13
N LEU A 167 -18.16 9.22 -3.98
CA LEU A 167 -17.41 9.10 -2.72
C LEU A 167 -16.60 10.38 -2.43
N PRO A 168 -16.67 10.94 -1.20
CA PRO A 168 -15.85 12.08 -0.82
C PRO A 168 -14.45 11.60 -0.39
N ILE A 169 -13.54 11.43 -1.36
CA ILE A 169 -12.26 10.74 -1.18
C ILE A 169 -11.38 11.40 -0.12
N SER A 170 -11.06 12.69 -0.26
CA SER A 170 -10.21 13.39 0.70
C SER A 170 -10.81 13.43 2.11
N PHE A 171 -12.14 13.50 2.23
CA PHE A 171 -12.84 13.42 3.53
C PHE A 171 -12.66 12.05 4.19
N LEU A 172 -12.69 10.96 3.42
CA LEU A 172 -12.45 9.62 3.95
C LEU A 172 -11.01 9.45 4.44
N VAL A 173 -10.04 9.99 3.69
CA VAL A 173 -8.63 9.94 4.09
C VAL A 173 -8.37 10.81 5.33
N ASP A 174 -8.86 12.05 5.34
CA ASP A 174 -8.76 12.97 6.49
C ASP A 174 -9.44 12.39 7.74
N GLY A 175 -10.61 11.76 7.58
CA GLY A 175 -11.36 11.15 8.69
C GLY A 175 -10.70 9.92 9.33
N ALA A 176 -9.69 9.33 8.68
CA ALA A 176 -8.91 8.22 9.22
C ALA A 176 -7.42 8.57 9.41
N THR A 177 -7.12 9.87 9.48
CA THR A 177 -5.83 10.47 9.83
C THR A 177 -6.03 11.26 11.13
N LEU A 178 -5.06 11.26 12.06
CA LEU A 178 -5.22 12.03 13.30
C LEU A 178 -4.93 13.52 13.11
N ARG A 179 -3.90 13.85 12.33
CA ARG A 179 -3.67 15.24 11.94
C ARG A 179 -4.70 15.66 10.90
N ALA A 180 -5.13 16.92 10.96
CA ALA A 180 -5.93 17.49 9.89
C ALA A 180 -5.07 17.61 8.62
N LEU A 181 -5.57 17.09 7.51
CA LEU A 181 -4.98 17.30 6.19
C LEU A 181 -5.26 18.74 5.72
N GLY A 182 -4.23 19.37 5.15
CA GLY A 182 -4.34 20.68 4.52
C GLY A 182 -5.10 20.64 3.20
N ASP A 183 -5.54 21.80 2.72
CA ASP A 183 -6.36 21.91 1.49
C ASP A 183 -5.64 21.34 0.26
N GLU A 184 -4.32 21.55 0.14
CA GLU A 184 -3.52 21.03 -0.98
C GLU A 184 -3.39 19.50 -0.93
N GLU A 185 -3.32 18.92 0.27
CA GLU A 185 -3.24 17.46 0.47
C GLU A 185 -4.59 16.81 0.15
N LYS A 186 -5.68 17.44 0.59
CA LYS A 186 -7.04 17.02 0.24
C LYS A 186 -7.26 17.08 -1.28
N ALA A 187 -6.84 18.18 -1.90
CA ALA A 187 -6.90 18.32 -3.36
C ALA A 187 -6.08 17.25 -4.08
N ALA A 188 -4.91 16.85 -3.55
CA ALA A 188 -4.11 15.76 -4.10
C ALA A 188 -4.82 14.40 -4.03
N TYR A 189 -5.55 14.11 -2.94
CA TYR A 189 -6.35 12.89 -2.84
C TYR A 189 -7.57 12.88 -3.75
N ASP A 190 -8.21 14.04 -3.96
CA ASP A 190 -9.37 14.14 -4.85
C ASP A 190 -8.99 14.21 -6.34
N ALA A 191 -7.78 14.68 -6.68
CA ALA A 191 -7.35 14.93 -8.06
C ALA A 191 -7.53 13.72 -9.02
N PRO A 192 -7.27 12.47 -8.62
CA PRO A 192 -7.54 11.29 -9.47
C PRO A 192 -9.00 11.08 -9.86
N PHE A 193 -9.92 11.64 -9.09
CA PHE A 193 -11.33 11.25 -9.07
C PHE A 193 -12.23 12.39 -9.56
N GLU A 194 -12.01 12.82 -10.81
CA GLU A 194 -12.69 13.97 -11.43
C GLU A 194 -14.22 13.81 -11.56
N THR A 195 -14.75 12.57 -11.52
CA THR A 195 -16.17 12.26 -11.69
C THR A 195 -16.60 11.13 -10.74
N PRO A 196 -17.90 10.96 -10.46
CA PRO A 196 -18.38 9.80 -9.72
C PRO A 196 -18.01 8.46 -10.38
N ALA A 197 -18.03 8.40 -11.72
CA ALA A 197 -17.66 7.20 -12.48
C ALA A 197 -16.19 6.81 -12.29
N SER A 198 -15.27 7.78 -12.18
CA SER A 198 -13.85 7.50 -11.94
C SER A 198 -13.58 6.97 -10.53
N LYS A 199 -14.56 7.00 -9.62
CA LYS A 199 -14.49 6.45 -8.26
C LYS A 199 -14.88 4.97 -8.18
N ALA A 200 -15.12 4.31 -9.32
CA ALA A 200 -15.48 2.89 -9.35
C ALA A 200 -14.51 1.99 -8.58
N GLY A 201 -13.20 2.21 -8.70
CA GLY A 201 -12.18 1.45 -7.95
C GLY A 201 -12.28 1.62 -6.44
N ALA A 202 -12.34 2.86 -5.95
CA ALA A 202 -12.53 3.17 -4.53
C ALA A 202 -13.85 2.59 -3.99
N ARG A 203 -14.91 2.55 -4.82
CA ARG A 203 -16.17 1.92 -4.45
C ARG A 203 -16.11 0.40 -4.41
N ALA A 204 -15.37 -0.22 -5.33
CA ALA A 204 -15.32 -1.66 -5.46
C ALA A 204 -14.52 -2.31 -4.33
N PHE A 205 -13.39 -1.73 -3.92
CA PHE A 205 -12.45 -2.34 -2.97
C PHE A 205 -13.14 -2.80 -1.66
N PRO A 206 -13.90 -1.95 -0.93
CA PRO A 206 -14.62 -2.39 0.27
C PRO A 206 -15.68 -3.47 0.02
N LEU A 207 -16.23 -3.55 -1.19
CA LEU A 207 -17.27 -4.51 -1.58
C LEU A 207 -16.71 -5.87 -1.97
N ILE A 208 -15.49 -5.91 -2.53
CA ILE A 208 -14.81 -7.15 -2.91
C ILE A 208 -14.02 -7.77 -1.76
N LEU A 209 -13.86 -7.07 -0.63
CA LEU A 209 -13.24 -7.64 0.57
C LEU A 209 -14.05 -8.87 1.04
N PRO A 210 -13.46 -10.07 1.05
CA PRO A 210 -14.17 -11.27 1.50
C PRO A 210 -14.55 -11.17 2.98
N THR A 211 -15.85 -11.16 3.29
CA THR A 211 -16.37 -11.27 4.67
C THR A 211 -17.04 -12.61 4.96
N ASP A 212 -16.99 -13.53 3.99
CA ASP A 212 -17.42 -14.91 4.12
C ASP A 212 -16.43 -15.83 3.36
N PRO A 213 -16.14 -17.04 3.86
CA PRO A 213 -15.18 -17.95 3.24
C PRO A 213 -15.48 -18.36 1.79
N SER A 214 -16.72 -18.22 1.33
CA SER A 214 -17.17 -18.53 -0.04
C SER A 214 -17.04 -17.35 -1.01
N MET A 215 -16.77 -16.14 -0.52
CA MET A 215 -16.61 -14.97 -1.38
C MET A 215 -15.36 -15.09 -2.27
N PRO A 216 -15.41 -14.57 -3.52
CA PRO A 216 -14.23 -14.49 -4.38
C PRO A 216 -13.03 -13.87 -3.67
N GLY A 217 -11.84 -14.44 -3.83
CA GLY A 217 -10.61 -13.99 -3.18
C GLY A 217 -10.34 -14.59 -1.80
N ALA A 218 -11.35 -15.09 -1.08
CA ALA A 218 -11.18 -15.67 0.26
C ALA A 218 -10.19 -16.86 0.27
N GLU A 219 -10.32 -17.75 -0.72
CA GLU A 219 -9.44 -18.91 -0.87
C GLU A 219 -8.01 -18.50 -1.19
N ALA A 220 -7.83 -17.50 -2.05
CA ALA A 220 -6.51 -16.95 -2.36
C ALA A 220 -5.87 -16.34 -1.10
N GLY A 221 -6.63 -15.56 -0.31
CA GLY A 221 -6.16 -15.01 0.96
C GLY A 221 -5.72 -16.08 1.96
N ARG A 222 -6.48 -17.18 2.10
CA ARG A 222 -6.10 -18.33 2.94
C ARG A 222 -4.79 -18.97 2.50
N ARG A 223 -4.63 -19.24 1.20
CA ARG A 223 -3.39 -19.81 0.65
C ARG A 223 -2.19 -18.90 0.89
N VAL A 224 -2.36 -17.58 0.75
CA VAL A 224 -1.29 -16.62 1.04
C VAL A 224 -0.95 -16.62 2.53
N LEU A 225 -1.95 -16.63 3.42
CA LEU A 225 -1.71 -16.69 4.87
C LEU A 225 -0.96 -17.97 5.26
N ASP A 226 -1.35 -19.11 4.69
CA ASP A 226 -0.68 -20.39 4.93
C ASP A 226 0.77 -20.40 4.44
N ALA A 227 1.03 -19.86 3.24
CA ALA A 227 2.39 -19.72 2.73
C ALA A 227 3.23 -18.77 3.60
N MET A 228 2.64 -17.66 4.03
CA MET A 228 3.30 -16.67 4.87
C MET A 228 3.67 -17.19 6.27
N ARG A 229 2.94 -18.17 6.82
CA ARG A 229 3.30 -18.84 8.08
C ARG A 229 4.66 -19.54 8.02
N ALA A 230 5.03 -20.05 6.85
CA ALA A 230 6.31 -20.72 6.62
C ALA A 230 7.39 -19.77 6.08
N ASP A 231 7.04 -18.50 5.83
CA ASP A 231 7.94 -17.53 5.23
C ASP A 231 8.96 -17.03 6.25
N THR A 232 10.25 -17.25 5.97
CA THR A 232 11.36 -16.85 6.84
C THR A 232 12.03 -15.56 6.40
N ARG A 233 11.53 -14.86 5.37
CA ARG A 233 12.13 -13.60 4.94
C ARG A 233 12.04 -12.56 6.06
N PRO A 234 13.01 -11.64 6.16
CA PRO A 234 12.96 -10.57 7.15
C PRO A 234 11.70 -9.72 7.00
N LYS A 235 11.05 -9.45 8.15
CA LYS A 235 9.82 -8.66 8.25
C LYS A 235 10.04 -7.52 9.24
N LEU A 236 9.70 -6.30 8.85
CA LEU A 236 9.44 -5.18 9.76
C LEU A 236 7.93 -4.98 9.83
N VAL A 237 7.39 -4.87 11.04
CA VAL A 237 5.96 -4.62 11.24
C VAL A 237 5.82 -3.31 11.99
N LEU A 238 5.13 -2.35 11.38
CA LEU A 238 4.81 -1.05 11.96
C LEU A 238 3.30 -0.94 12.09
N TRP A 239 2.78 -0.42 13.18
CA TRP A 239 1.32 -0.34 13.37
C TRP A 239 0.90 0.89 14.14
N ALA A 240 -0.14 1.57 13.68
CA ALA A 240 -0.70 2.72 14.38
C ALA A 240 -1.38 2.32 15.71
N ASP A 241 -1.28 3.19 16.72
CA ASP A 241 -1.92 2.98 18.03
C ASP A 241 -3.41 3.34 18.06
N GLN A 242 -3.89 4.11 17.08
CA GLN A 242 -5.25 4.64 17.01
C GLN A 242 -5.95 4.34 15.68
N ASP A 243 -5.54 3.31 14.94
CA ASP A 243 -6.25 2.89 13.73
C ASP A 243 -7.69 2.39 14.07
N PRO A 244 -8.75 3.09 13.61
CA PRO A 244 -10.13 2.70 13.89
C PRO A 244 -10.65 1.57 12.99
N VAL A 245 -9.92 1.24 11.93
CA VAL A 245 -10.24 0.24 10.90
C VAL A 245 -9.51 -1.08 11.21
N LEU A 246 -8.20 -1.02 11.45
CA LEU A 246 -7.32 -2.16 11.75
C LEU A 246 -6.61 -1.96 13.09
N PRO A 247 -7.30 -2.15 14.23
CA PRO A 247 -6.73 -1.89 15.55
C PRO A 247 -5.45 -2.68 15.83
N LEU A 248 -4.54 -2.10 16.61
CA LEU A 248 -3.25 -2.69 16.99
C LEU A 248 -3.34 -4.14 17.48
N GLU A 249 -4.38 -4.51 18.24
CA GLU A 249 -4.56 -5.91 18.69
C GLU A 249 -4.73 -6.88 17.52
N GLY A 250 -5.48 -6.46 16.48
CA GLY A 250 -5.58 -7.19 15.22
C GLY A 250 -4.23 -7.28 14.51
N GLY A 251 -3.46 -6.20 14.53
CA GLY A 251 -2.09 -6.18 13.99
C GLY A 251 -1.14 -7.12 14.70
N ARG A 252 -1.19 -7.20 16.03
CA ARG A 252 -0.43 -8.17 16.84
C ARG A 252 -0.80 -9.61 16.49
N ALA A 253 -2.10 -9.88 16.37
CA ALA A 253 -2.58 -11.20 15.97
C ALA A 253 -2.13 -11.54 14.54
N PHE A 254 -2.14 -10.57 13.63
CA PHE A 254 -1.68 -10.74 12.26
C PHE A 254 -0.18 -11.00 12.18
N ALA A 255 0.65 -10.17 12.83
CA ALA A 255 2.10 -10.38 12.93
C ALA A 255 2.45 -11.77 13.45
N LYS A 256 1.79 -12.20 14.54
CA LYS A 256 1.94 -13.55 15.09
C LYS A 256 1.55 -14.63 14.07
N ALA A 257 0.46 -14.43 13.33
CA ALA A 257 0.01 -15.38 12.30
C ALA A 257 0.99 -15.47 11.11
N LEU A 258 1.76 -14.43 10.83
CA LEU A 258 2.81 -14.43 9.80
C LEU A 258 4.18 -14.91 10.29
N GLY A 259 4.30 -15.29 11.57
CA GLY A 259 5.61 -15.55 12.19
C GLY A 259 6.53 -14.33 12.20
N ALA A 260 5.96 -13.12 12.14
CA ALA A 260 6.69 -11.86 12.16
C ALA A 260 7.01 -11.42 13.61
N PRO A 261 7.97 -10.50 13.79
CA PRO A 261 8.17 -9.82 15.08
C PRO A 261 6.91 -9.09 15.55
N GLU A 262 6.83 -8.83 16.85
CA GLU A 262 5.81 -7.96 17.43
C GLU A 262 5.80 -6.59 16.72
N PRO A 263 4.63 -6.00 16.41
CA PRO A 263 4.56 -4.70 15.77
C PRO A 263 5.26 -3.61 16.57
N GLU A 264 6.07 -2.81 15.89
CA GLU A 264 6.55 -1.54 16.41
C GLU A 264 5.44 -0.51 16.30
N VAL A 265 5.06 0.04 17.45
CA VAL A 265 3.92 0.95 17.54
C VAL A 265 4.30 2.35 17.05
N ILE A 266 3.56 2.86 16.09
CA ILE A 266 3.59 4.26 15.66
C ILE A 266 2.57 5.02 16.51
N ALA A 267 3.09 5.72 17.51
CA ALA A 267 2.26 6.47 18.45
C ALA A 267 1.67 7.72 17.81
N GLY A 268 0.41 8.04 18.14
CA GLY A 268 -0.25 9.24 17.62
C GLY A 268 -0.53 9.16 16.12
N ALA A 269 -0.85 7.97 15.62
CA ALA A 269 -1.22 7.75 14.23
C ALA A 269 -2.52 6.94 14.13
N ALA A 270 -3.28 7.16 13.06
CA ALA A 270 -4.46 6.38 12.70
C ALA A 270 -4.19 5.52 11.46
N HIS A 271 -5.25 5.15 10.72
CA HIS A 271 -5.16 4.20 9.61
C HIS A 271 -4.18 4.66 8.52
N PHE A 272 -4.19 5.94 8.16
CA PHE A 272 -3.23 6.53 7.24
C PHE A 272 -2.00 7.05 7.99
N LEU A 273 -1.32 6.16 8.72
CA LEU A 273 -0.12 6.46 9.52
C LEU A 273 1.00 7.13 8.74
N GLN A 274 1.05 7.00 7.42
CA GLN A 274 1.98 7.71 6.54
C GLN A 274 1.73 9.21 6.52
N GLU A 275 0.48 9.64 6.72
CA GLU A 275 0.14 11.05 6.88
C GLU A 275 0.52 11.55 8.26
N ASP A 276 0.24 10.79 9.31
CA ASP A 276 0.52 11.20 10.69
C ASP A 276 2.03 11.20 11.01
N ALA A 277 2.78 10.25 10.46
CA ALA A 277 4.18 9.97 10.84
C ALA A 277 5.10 9.59 9.68
N GLY A 278 4.80 10.02 8.44
CA GLY A 278 5.48 9.56 7.22
C GLY A 278 7.00 9.63 7.25
N ALA A 279 7.58 10.79 7.62
CA ALA A 279 9.04 10.94 7.69
C ALA A 279 9.67 10.00 8.74
N ALA A 280 9.03 9.81 9.89
CA ALA A 280 9.51 8.91 10.95
C ALA A 280 9.43 7.44 10.51
N ILE A 281 8.34 7.05 9.84
CA ILE A 281 8.18 5.73 9.21
C ILE A 281 9.29 5.50 8.18
N GLY A 282 9.53 6.46 7.29
CA GLY A 282 10.58 6.39 6.29
C GLY A 282 11.97 6.21 6.90
N GLN A 283 12.30 6.98 7.95
CA GLN A 283 13.55 6.86 8.69
C GLN A 283 13.69 5.49 9.35
N ARG A 284 12.60 4.96 9.91
CA ARG A 284 12.60 3.63 10.54
C ARG A 284 12.85 2.52 9.52
N ILE A 285 12.19 2.60 8.35
CA ILE A 285 12.41 1.66 7.23
C ILE A 285 13.87 1.75 6.75
N ALA A 286 14.38 2.96 6.54
CA ALA A 286 15.75 3.21 6.13
C ALA A 286 16.78 2.59 7.10
N ALA A 287 16.60 2.79 8.41
CA ALA A 287 17.46 2.20 9.42
C ALA A 287 17.43 0.66 9.37
N TRP A 288 16.24 0.06 9.26
CA TRP A 288 16.08 -1.39 9.15
C TRP A 288 16.77 -1.98 7.91
N LEU A 289 16.70 -1.28 6.78
CA LEU A 289 17.39 -1.67 5.55
C LEU A 289 18.90 -1.59 5.69
N GLY A 290 19.41 -0.64 6.48
CA GLY A 290 20.82 -0.49 6.82
C GLY A 290 21.37 -1.63 7.68
N ASP A 291 20.63 -2.05 8.71
CA ASP A 291 21.01 -3.14 9.61
C ASP A 291 21.17 -4.48 8.87
N ALA A 292 20.50 -4.63 7.72
CA ALA A 292 20.53 -5.84 6.90
C ALA A 292 21.68 -5.87 5.87
N ARG A 293 22.53 -4.83 5.75
CA ARG A 293 23.70 -4.85 4.86
C ARG A 293 24.87 -5.59 5.55
N PRO A 294 25.42 -6.66 4.95
CA PRO A 294 26.64 -7.27 5.48
C PRO A 294 27.80 -6.28 5.32
N GLY A 295 28.18 -5.60 6.41
CA GLY A 295 29.30 -4.65 6.43
C GLY A 295 29.19 -3.48 7.41
N GLY A 296 28.02 -3.23 8.02
CA GLY A 296 27.79 -2.12 8.94
C GLY A 296 28.08 -2.42 10.42
N ALA A 297 29.17 -3.11 10.75
CA ALA A 297 29.63 -3.24 12.12
C ALA A 297 30.95 -2.46 12.30
N GLY A 298 30.86 -1.31 12.97
CA GLY A 298 31.97 -0.66 13.66
C GLY A 298 32.75 0.41 12.90
N ALA A 299 32.46 1.67 13.25
CA ALA A 299 33.47 2.69 13.50
C ALA A 299 33.06 3.47 14.76
#